data_AF-A0A1V6QAF6-F1
#
_entry.id   AF-A0A1V6QAF6-F1
#
_cell.length_a   1.000
_cell.length_b   1.000
_cell.length_c   1.000
_cell.angle_alpha   90.00
_cell.angle_beta   90.00
_cell.angle_gamma   90.00
#
_symmetry.space_group_name_H-M   'P 1'
#
loop_
_entity.id
_entity.type
_entity.pdbx_description
1 polymer ?
#
loop_
_entity_poly.entity_id
_entity_poly.type
_entity_poly.pdbx_seq_one_letter_code
_entity_poly.pdbx_strand_id
1 'polypeptide(L)'
;MSWPYHFISLSEDDKLHRRELLDLRGCYAQWSIIVVIVAIRIFRFATRSTAKWDGLVSGKTRQYLVCGLWLLWLVGLSIWNSGDDYLHLTKALGRVGLSQLPLQVLMSPAYISRPAASSVLSLLTGIPQPVLTPYHRLFGRAVVSLLLSHAALYTLFFVQSSHPEFGILLFKRVQDLDVQFGLAAIFSAVLLVLFVRPASQKGLQTWLVQGTIQERRKMFYFGHVSLVILLCVAAYSHVKQAQKYMLQTLVASVLNWVCCWATC
;
A
#
# COMPACT_ATOMS: atom_id res chain seq x y z
N MET A 1 24.68 8.28 -17.52
CA MET A 1 24.18 9.25 -16.53
C MET A 1 24.63 8.76 -15.16
N SER A 2 25.31 9.60 -14.36
CA SER A 2 25.68 9.27 -12.98
C SER A 2 24.44 9.26 -12.08
N TRP A 3 24.47 8.45 -11.03
CA TRP A 3 23.38 8.36 -10.06
C TRP A 3 23.34 9.65 -9.18
N PRO A 4 22.21 10.37 -9.08
CA PRO A 4 22.18 11.71 -8.50
C PRO A 4 22.00 11.75 -6.97
N TYR A 5 21.85 10.61 -6.30
CA TYR A 5 21.64 10.57 -4.84
C TYR A 5 22.87 10.03 -4.09
N HIS A 6 23.26 10.71 -3.03
CA HIS A 6 24.49 10.47 -2.26
C HIS A 6 24.21 10.17 -0.79
N PHE A 7 25.18 9.57 -0.11
CA PHE A 7 25.13 9.34 1.34
C PHE A 7 25.63 10.60 2.06
N ILE A 8 24.72 11.29 2.76
CA ILE A 8 24.98 12.59 3.36
C ILE A 8 24.99 12.46 4.90
N SER A 9 26.00 13.04 5.53
CA SER A 9 26.03 13.22 6.98
C SER A 9 25.21 14.47 7.36
N LEU A 10 24.34 14.34 8.37
CA LEU A 10 23.42 15.41 8.77
C LEU A 10 23.71 15.91 10.18
N SER A 11 23.56 17.22 10.37
CA SER A 11 23.45 17.82 11.71
C SER A 11 22.14 17.37 12.41
N GLU A 12 22.00 17.64 13.70
CA GLU A 12 20.76 17.31 14.42
C GLU A 12 19.56 18.12 13.90
N ASP A 13 19.76 19.39 13.55
CA ASP A 13 18.73 20.25 12.98
C ASP A 13 18.27 19.72 11.61
N ASP A 14 19.21 19.30 10.75
CA ASP A 14 18.86 18.70 9.46
C ASP A 14 18.10 17.38 9.63
N LYS A 15 18.42 16.58 10.66
CA LYS A 15 17.67 15.35 10.97
C LYS A 15 16.25 15.64 11.43
N LEU A 16 16.02 16.74 12.14
CA LEU A 16 14.68 17.19 12.53
C LEU A 16 13.91 17.67 11.30
N HIS A 17 14.50 18.54 10.49
CA HIS A 17 13.89 19.03 9.25
C HIS A 17 13.53 17.89 8.29
N ARG A 18 14.44 16.91 8.11
CA ARG A 18 14.18 15.69 7.33
C ARG A 18 12.97 14.92 7.87
N ARG A 19 12.83 14.81 9.20
CA ARG A 19 11.71 14.09 9.83
C ARG A 19 10.38 14.77 9.57
N GLU A 20 10.32 16.09 9.71
CA GLU A 20 9.12 16.91 9.44
C GLU A 20 8.68 16.80 7.98
N LEU A 21 9.62 16.94 7.04
CA LEU A 21 9.30 16.85 5.62
C LEU A 21 8.79 15.46 5.23
N LEU A 22 9.40 14.41 5.78
CA LEU A 22 8.93 13.04 5.60
C LEU A 22 7.51 12.81 6.15
N ASP A 23 7.14 13.45 7.27
CA ASP A 23 5.78 13.40 7.81
C ASP A 23 4.79 14.21 6.96
N LEU A 24 5.21 15.37 6.47
CA LEU A 24 4.41 16.20 5.57
C LEU A 24 4.07 15.46 4.28
N ARG A 25 5.01 14.74 3.67
CA ARG A 25 4.78 13.93 2.46
C ARG A 25 3.76 12.83 2.69
N GLY A 26 3.82 12.15 3.84
CA GLY A 26 2.81 11.16 4.24
C GLY A 26 1.44 11.80 4.41
N CYS A 27 1.36 12.98 5.05
CA CYS A 27 0.12 13.74 5.19
C CYS A 27 -0.44 14.19 3.83
N TYR A 28 0.38 14.71 2.91
CA TYR A 28 -0.04 15.07 1.56
C TYR A 28 -0.59 13.86 0.80
N ALA A 29 0.10 12.71 0.87
CA ALA A 29 -0.39 11.48 0.26
C ALA A 29 -1.76 11.06 0.80
N GLN A 30 -2.06 11.28 2.09
CA GLN A 30 -3.37 11.00 2.68
C GLN A 30 -4.43 12.05 2.31
N TRP A 31 -4.09 13.34 2.35
CA TRP A 31 -5.02 14.41 1.98
C TRP A 31 -5.40 14.35 0.49
N SER A 32 -4.48 13.95 -0.38
CA SER A 32 -4.78 13.71 -1.80
C SER A 32 -5.90 12.69 -1.98
N ILE A 33 -6.00 11.67 -1.11
CA ILE A 33 -7.07 10.67 -1.17
C ILE A 33 -8.42 11.33 -0.92
N ILE A 34 -8.50 12.18 0.11
CA ILE A 34 -9.72 12.91 0.46
C ILE A 34 -10.13 13.84 -0.68
N VAL A 35 -9.17 14.57 -1.27
CA VAL A 35 -9.41 15.42 -2.44
C VAL A 35 -10.00 14.62 -3.60
N VAL A 36 -9.46 13.44 -3.91
CA VAL A 36 -9.99 12.56 -4.97
C VAL A 36 -11.41 12.09 -4.65
N ILE A 37 -11.69 11.67 -3.41
CA ILE A 37 -13.04 11.24 -3.00
C ILE A 37 -14.05 12.38 -3.14
N VAL A 38 -13.68 13.59 -2.71
CA VAL A 38 -14.53 14.80 -2.83
C VAL A 38 -14.75 15.16 -4.30
N ALA A 39 -13.71 15.13 -5.13
CA ALA A 39 -13.83 15.41 -6.56
C ALA A 39 -14.76 14.40 -7.26
N ILE A 40 -14.66 13.12 -6.93
CA ILE A 40 -15.58 12.07 -7.40
C ILE A 40 -17.03 12.42 -7.02
N ARG A 41 -17.27 12.86 -5.78
CA ARG A 41 -18.61 13.20 -5.30
C ARG A 41 -19.20 14.41 -6.01
N ILE A 42 -18.42 15.47 -6.17
CA ILE A 42 -18.82 16.68 -6.90
C ILE A 42 -19.15 16.33 -8.35
N PHE A 43 -18.30 15.55 -9.02
CA PHE A 43 -18.52 15.15 -10.41
C PHE A 43 -19.81 14.33 -10.58
N ARG A 44 -20.06 13.36 -9.69
CA ARG A 44 -21.30 12.57 -9.71
C ARG A 44 -22.53 13.45 -9.51
N PHE A 45 -22.47 14.38 -8.56
CA PHE A 45 -23.56 15.31 -8.31
C PHE A 45 -23.84 16.22 -9.51
N ALA A 46 -22.77 16.74 -10.16
CA ALA A 46 -22.89 17.62 -11.32
C ALA A 46 -23.42 16.91 -12.57
N THR A 47 -23.01 15.66 -12.81
CA THR A 47 -23.37 14.94 -14.04
C THR A 47 -24.74 14.28 -13.99
N ARG A 48 -25.25 13.90 -12.79
CA ARG A 48 -26.53 13.21 -12.55
C ARG A 48 -26.82 11.98 -13.43
N SER A 49 -25.84 11.50 -14.21
CA SER A 49 -25.96 10.43 -15.19
C SER A 49 -25.08 9.27 -14.78
N THR A 50 -25.73 8.15 -14.43
CA THR A 50 -25.07 6.89 -14.05
C THR A 50 -24.27 6.28 -15.22
N ALA A 51 -24.81 6.28 -16.44
CA ALA A 51 -24.14 5.69 -17.61
C ALA A 51 -22.79 6.36 -17.95
N LYS A 52 -22.74 7.70 -17.96
CA LYS A 52 -21.51 8.47 -18.17
C LYS A 52 -20.47 8.19 -17.08
N TRP A 53 -20.92 8.04 -15.83
CA TRP A 53 -20.06 7.72 -14.70
C TRP A 53 -19.48 6.31 -14.80
N ASP A 54 -20.33 5.31 -15.06
CA ASP A 54 -19.93 3.91 -15.12
C ASP A 54 -18.93 3.68 -16.25
N GLY A 55 -19.11 4.34 -17.39
CA GLY A 55 -18.11 4.39 -18.46
C GLY A 55 -16.79 5.03 -18.03
N LEU A 56 -16.82 6.07 -17.19
CA LEU A 56 -15.62 6.77 -16.69
C LEU A 56 -14.75 5.89 -15.80
N VAL A 57 -15.38 5.16 -14.88
CA VAL A 57 -14.66 4.38 -13.86
C VAL A 57 -14.38 2.94 -14.28
N SER A 58 -15.06 2.44 -15.32
CA SER A 58 -14.91 1.05 -15.76
C SER A 58 -13.90 0.88 -16.89
N GLY A 59 -13.36 -0.33 -17.01
CA GLY A 59 -12.46 -0.72 -18.09
C GLY A 59 -10.99 -0.76 -17.67
N LYS A 60 -10.28 -1.75 -18.21
CA LYS A 60 -8.88 -2.04 -17.84
C LYS A 60 -7.97 -0.85 -18.10
N THR A 61 -8.02 -0.23 -19.28
CA THR A 61 -7.16 0.90 -19.63
C THR A 61 -7.30 2.06 -18.65
N ARG A 62 -8.53 2.39 -18.23
CA ARG A 62 -8.79 3.47 -17.28
C ARG A 62 -8.28 3.15 -15.88
N GLN A 63 -8.44 1.90 -15.44
CA GLN A 63 -7.87 1.43 -14.18
C GLN A 63 -6.34 1.62 -14.15
N TYR A 64 -5.64 1.23 -15.22
CA TYR A 64 -4.19 1.41 -15.33
C TYR A 64 -3.78 2.88 -15.42
N LEU A 65 -4.50 3.70 -16.16
CA LEU A 65 -4.24 5.14 -16.23
C LEU A 65 -4.36 5.79 -14.85
N VAL A 66 -5.47 5.57 -14.14
CA VAL A 66 -5.73 6.17 -12.83
C VAL A 66 -4.70 5.71 -11.79
N CYS A 67 -4.46 4.39 -11.68
CA CYS A 67 -3.45 3.89 -10.74
C CYS A 67 -2.03 4.29 -11.13
N GLY A 68 -1.72 4.41 -12.42
CA GLY A 68 -0.42 4.86 -12.92
C GLY A 68 -0.17 6.33 -12.61
N LEU A 69 -1.16 7.21 -12.83
CA LEU A 69 -1.11 8.61 -12.43
C LEU A 69 -0.98 8.75 -10.92
N TRP A 70 -1.70 7.92 -10.15
CA TRP A 70 -1.57 7.90 -8.69
C TRP A 70 -0.17 7.47 -8.25
N LEU A 71 0.39 6.40 -8.85
CA LEU A 71 1.75 5.97 -8.55
C LEU A 71 2.77 7.07 -8.89
N LEU A 72 2.62 7.75 -10.03
CA LEU A 72 3.48 8.87 -10.41
C LEU A 72 3.41 10.00 -9.38
N TRP A 73 2.21 10.32 -8.90
CA TRP A 73 2.03 11.30 -7.82
C TRP A 73 2.74 10.88 -6.52
N LEU A 74 2.60 9.64 -6.09
CA LEU A 74 3.25 9.12 -4.88
C LEU A 74 4.80 9.08 -5.01
N VAL A 75 5.31 8.70 -6.18
CA VAL A 75 6.74 8.78 -6.49
C VAL A 75 7.21 10.23 -6.50
N GLY A 76 6.43 11.13 -7.11
CA GLY A 76 6.68 12.57 -7.10
C GLY A 76 6.77 13.13 -5.67
N LEU A 77 5.83 12.79 -4.79
CA LEU A 77 5.89 13.15 -3.37
C LEU A 77 7.12 12.57 -2.66
N SER A 78 7.57 11.38 -3.05
CA SER A 78 8.76 10.75 -2.45
C SER A 78 10.05 11.47 -2.85
N ILE A 79 10.10 12.03 -4.07
CA ILE A 79 11.25 12.77 -4.62
C ILE A 79 11.22 14.26 -4.23
N TRP A 80 10.03 14.86 -4.14
CA TRP A 80 9.85 16.29 -3.94
C TRP A 80 10.59 16.81 -2.71
N ASN A 81 11.54 17.74 -2.94
CA ASN A 81 12.37 18.36 -1.92
C ASN A 81 13.25 17.34 -1.15
N SER A 82 13.65 16.24 -1.80
CA SER A 82 14.65 15.29 -1.26
C SER A 82 16.10 15.73 -1.53
N GLY A 83 16.33 16.66 -2.45
CA GLY A 83 17.68 17.02 -2.90
C GLY A 83 18.40 15.81 -3.49
N ASP A 84 19.68 15.70 -3.18
CA ASP A 84 20.55 14.56 -3.49
C ASP A 84 20.63 13.53 -2.34
N ASP A 85 19.76 13.63 -1.33
CA ASP A 85 19.81 12.80 -0.13
C ASP A 85 19.20 11.41 -0.35
N TYR A 86 20.07 10.41 -0.52
CA TYR A 86 19.68 9.02 -0.78
C TYR A 86 18.78 8.44 0.31
N LEU A 87 19.13 8.67 1.58
CA LEU A 87 18.40 8.11 2.70
C LEU A 87 17.07 8.84 2.93
N HIS A 88 16.98 10.11 2.53
CA HIS A 88 15.72 10.84 2.54
C HIS A 88 14.73 10.26 1.54
N LEU A 89 15.13 10.08 0.27
CA LEU A 89 14.29 9.43 -0.75
C LEU A 89 13.85 8.04 -0.29
N THR A 90 14.80 7.24 0.20
CA THR A 90 14.55 5.87 0.65
C THR A 90 13.50 5.84 1.77
N LYS A 91 13.62 6.71 2.78
CA LYS A 91 12.64 6.82 3.87
C LYS A 91 11.28 7.34 3.38
N ALA A 92 11.27 8.25 2.41
CA ALA A 92 10.06 8.82 1.85
C ALA A 92 9.21 7.76 1.14
N LEU A 93 9.84 6.89 0.33
CA LEU A 93 9.15 5.78 -0.33
C LEU A 93 8.43 4.87 0.67
N GLY A 94 9.08 4.57 1.81
CA GLY A 94 8.48 3.77 2.89
C GLY A 94 7.28 4.47 3.53
N ARG A 95 7.42 5.75 3.94
CA ARG A 95 6.31 6.50 4.57
C ARG A 95 5.15 6.74 3.62
N VAL A 96 5.44 7.19 2.41
CA VAL A 96 4.42 7.42 1.37
C VAL A 96 3.73 6.11 1.04
N GLY A 97 4.46 5.01 0.83
CA GLY A 97 3.87 3.68 0.59
C GLY A 97 2.95 3.22 1.73
N LEU A 98 3.44 3.22 2.98
CA LEU A 98 2.64 2.78 4.13
C LEU A 98 1.42 3.67 4.39
N SER A 99 1.48 4.97 4.08
CA SER A 99 0.36 5.90 4.24
C SER A 99 -0.89 5.53 3.42
N GLN A 100 -0.72 4.66 2.42
CA GLN A 100 -1.78 4.22 1.51
C GLN A 100 -2.53 2.97 2.02
N LEU A 101 -2.00 2.25 3.01
CA LEU A 101 -2.66 1.04 3.54
C LEU A 101 -4.07 1.27 4.11
N PRO A 102 -4.38 2.39 4.79
CA PRO A 102 -5.74 2.66 5.24
C PRO A 102 -6.74 2.67 4.07
N LEU A 103 -6.43 3.35 2.97
CA LEU A 103 -7.28 3.35 1.78
C LEU A 103 -7.36 1.97 1.13
N GLN A 104 -6.24 1.24 1.08
CA GLN A 104 -6.20 -0.10 0.50
C GLN A 104 -7.21 -1.04 1.18
N VAL A 105 -7.33 -0.95 2.51
CA VAL A 105 -8.32 -1.70 3.30
C VAL A 105 -9.74 -1.15 3.11
N LEU A 106 -9.94 0.17 3.03
CA LEU A 106 -11.27 0.76 2.76
C LEU A 106 -11.86 0.41 1.38
N MET A 107 -11.02 -0.03 0.44
CA MET A 107 -11.46 -0.57 -0.86
C MET A 107 -11.80 -2.06 -0.82
N SER A 108 -11.35 -2.78 0.21
CA SER A 108 -11.47 -4.23 0.27
C SER A 108 -12.92 -4.67 0.54
N PRO A 109 -13.39 -5.75 -0.11
CA PRO A 109 -14.71 -6.30 0.20
C PRO A 109 -14.67 -7.06 1.53
N ALA A 110 -15.69 -6.88 2.37
CA ALA A 110 -15.92 -7.77 3.52
C ALA A 110 -16.51 -9.11 3.08
N TYR A 111 -16.18 -10.19 3.80
CA TYR A 111 -16.80 -11.50 3.60
C TYR A 111 -18.19 -11.56 4.25
N ILE A 112 -19.19 -10.96 3.58
CA ILE A 112 -20.59 -10.97 4.02
C ILE A 112 -21.50 -11.39 2.86
N SER A 113 -22.65 -11.98 3.18
CA SER A 113 -23.57 -12.61 2.24
C SER A 113 -24.24 -11.67 1.22
N ARG A 114 -24.18 -10.33 1.40
CA ARG A 114 -24.82 -9.36 0.48
C ARG A 114 -23.79 -8.57 -0.36
N PRO A 115 -23.96 -8.44 -1.70
CA PRO A 115 -22.87 -7.99 -2.58
C PRO A 115 -22.83 -6.47 -2.91
N ALA A 116 -23.88 -5.70 -2.61
CA ALA A 116 -24.11 -4.42 -3.30
C ALA A 116 -23.29 -3.21 -2.79
N ALA A 117 -22.93 -3.17 -1.50
CA ALA A 117 -22.15 -2.08 -0.89
C ALA A 117 -21.12 -2.61 0.13
N SER A 118 -20.25 -3.51 -0.32
CA SER A 118 -19.37 -4.27 0.59
C SER A 118 -18.09 -3.53 1.00
N SER A 119 -18.03 -2.19 0.93
CA SER A 119 -16.91 -1.41 1.47
C SER A 119 -17.28 0.06 1.71
N VAL A 120 -16.58 0.71 2.64
CA VAL A 120 -16.72 2.15 2.93
C VAL A 120 -16.44 2.99 1.70
N LEU A 121 -15.41 2.66 0.91
CA LEU A 121 -15.10 3.46 -0.27
C LEU A 121 -16.17 3.32 -1.36
N SER A 122 -16.77 2.12 -1.51
CA SER A 122 -17.94 1.92 -2.39
C SER A 122 -19.09 2.84 -1.98
N LEU A 123 -19.37 2.97 -0.68
CA LEU A 123 -20.40 3.87 -0.16
C LEU A 123 -20.07 5.35 -0.40
N LEU A 124 -18.85 5.77 -0.04
CA LEU A 124 -18.41 7.16 -0.17
C LEU A 124 -18.40 7.63 -1.62
N THR A 125 -17.91 6.80 -2.53
CA THR A 125 -17.79 7.17 -3.95
C THR A 125 -19.03 6.84 -4.79
N GLY A 126 -19.92 5.96 -4.29
CA GLY A 126 -21.02 5.42 -5.08
C GLY A 126 -20.57 4.52 -6.24
N ILE A 127 -19.31 4.07 -6.24
CA ILE A 127 -18.77 3.13 -7.23
C ILE A 127 -19.06 1.70 -6.74
N PRO A 128 -19.72 0.85 -7.54
CA PRO A 128 -20.02 -0.53 -7.14
C PRO A 128 -18.75 -1.34 -6.82
N GLN A 129 -18.81 -2.21 -5.81
CA GLN A 129 -17.67 -3.05 -5.42
C GLN A 129 -17.03 -3.84 -6.57
N PRO A 130 -17.77 -4.44 -7.53
CA PRO A 130 -17.16 -5.16 -8.65
C PRO A 130 -16.24 -4.28 -9.51
N VAL A 131 -16.55 -2.99 -9.60
CA VAL A 131 -15.73 -1.98 -10.33
C VAL A 131 -14.54 -1.54 -9.48
N LEU A 132 -14.72 -1.42 -8.16
CA LEU A 132 -13.66 -1.00 -7.24
C LEU A 132 -12.60 -2.09 -6.99
N THR A 133 -13.00 -3.36 -7.03
CA THR A 133 -12.12 -4.50 -6.73
C THR A 133 -10.89 -4.60 -7.67
N PRO A 134 -10.99 -4.32 -8.98
CA PRO A 134 -9.82 -4.09 -9.84
C PRO A 134 -8.87 -2.98 -9.38
N TYR A 135 -9.40 -1.83 -8.95
CA TYR A 135 -8.58 -0.74 -8.41
C TYR A 135 -7.83 -1.18 -7.14
N HIS A 136 -8.50 -1.83 -6.19
CA HIS A 136 -7.85 -2.40 -5.01
C HIS A 136 -6.63 -3.30 -5.37
N ARG A 137 -6.76 -4.13 -6.40
CA ARG A 137 -5.64 -4.99 -6.84
C ARG A 137 -4.48 -4.18 -7.42
N LEU A 138 -4.78 -3.26 -8.33
CA LEU A 138 -3.74 -2.52 -9.04
C LEU A 138 -3.07 -1.49 -8.12
N PHE A 139 -3.85 -0.83 -7.28
CA PHE A 139 -3.37 0.05 -6.22
C PHE A 139 -2.48 -0.69 -5.22
N GLY A 140 -2.88 -1.89 -4.77
CA GLY A 140 -2.04 -2.73 -3.91
C GLY A 140 -0.68 -3.03 -4.51
N ARG A 141 -0.60 -3.32 -5.82
CA ARG A 141 0.67 -3.51 -6.53
C ARG A 141 1.50 -2.24 -6.59
N ALA A 142 0.87 -1.08 -6.81
CA ALA A 142 1.55 0.21 -6.78
C ALA A 142 2.15 0.47 -5.39
N VAL A 143 1.40 0.26 -4.30
CA VAL A 143 1.90 0.38 -2.93
C VAL A 143 3.08 -0.56 -2.67
N VAL A 144 2.94 -1.84 -3.05
CA VAL A 144 4.01 -2.84 -2.88
C VAL A 144 5.26 -2.45 -3.67
N SER A 145 5.14 -1.87 -4.87
CA SER A 145 6.30 -1.40 -5.63
C SER A 145 7.07 -0.31 -4.90
N LEU A 146 6.40 0.65 -4.25
CA LEU A 146 7.06 1.68 -3.43
C LEU A 146 7.79 1.08 -2.23
N LEU A 147 7.16 0.10 -1.55
CA LEU A 147 7.78 -0.59 -0.41
C LEU A 147 8.97 -1.45 -0.84
N LEU A 148 8.90 -2.11 -1.99
CA LEU A 148 10.01 -2.84 -2.58
C LEU A 148 11.16 -1.92 -2.98
N SER A 149 10.88 -0.76 -3.57
CA SER A 149 11.90 0.26 -3.86
C SER A 149 12.56 0.76 -2.57
N HIS A 150 11.78 1.02 -1.51
CA HIS A 150 12.32 1.35 -0.19
C HIS A 150 13.27 0.27 0.34
N ALA A 151 12.86 -1.00 0.31
CA ALA A 151 13.67 -2.12 0.78
C ALA A 151 14.94 -2.34 -0.07
N ALA A 152 14.81 -2.22 -1.40
CA ALA A 152 15.93 -2.36 -2.33
C ALA A 152 16.98 -1.27 -2.12
N LEU A 153 16.56 0.00 -1.99
CA LEU A 153 17.49 1.11 -1.76
C LEU A 153 18.18 1.00 -0.38
N TYR A 154 17.45 0.60 0.68
CA TYR A 154 18.09 0.34 1.97
C TYR A 154 19.10 -0.82 1.90
N THR A 155 18.75 -1.88 1.18
CA THR A 155 19.64 -3.04 1.00
C THR A 155 20.91 -2.63 0.25
N LEU A 156 20.77 -1.81 -0.81
CA LEU A 156 21.92 -1.28 -1.56
C LEU A 156 22.81 -0.40 -0.67
N PHE A 157 22.22 0.49 0.14
CA PHE A 157 22.95 1.28 1.13
C PHE A 157 23.71 0.39 2.12
N PHE A 158 23.09 -0.67 2.63
CA PHE A 158 23.74 -1.60 3.56
C PHE A 158 24.89 -2.40 2.93
N VAL A 159 24.79 -2.75 1.65
CA VAL A 159 25.86 -3.46 0.92
C VAL A 159 27.04 -2.53 0.61
N GLN A 160 26.77 -1.26 0.32
CA GLN A 160 27.79 -0.28 -0.06
C GLN A 160 28.49 0.38 1.14
N SER A 161 27.94 0.27 2.34
CA SER A 161 28.49 0.89 3.55
C SER A 161 29.36 -0.10 4.32
N SER A 162 30.53 0.34 4.77
CA SER A 162 31.41 -0.46 5.63
C SER A 162 30.93 -0.45 7.08
N HIS A 163 31.33 -1.47 7.85
CA HIS A 163 31.11 -1.55 9.28
C HIS A 163 32.38 -2.06 9.98
N PRO A 164 32.82 -1.46 11.11
CA PRO A 164 34.09 -1.82 11.77
C PRO A 164 34.23 -3.32 12.08
N GLU A 165 33.21 -3.91 12.71
CA GLU A 165 33.26 -5.31 13.16
C GLU A 165 32.85 -6.35 12.10
N PHE A 166 32.02 -5.96 11.13
CA PHE A 166 31.35 -6.90 10.21
C PHE A 166 31.85 -6.78 8.76
N GLY A 167 32.76 -5.84 8.49
CA GLY A 167 33.20 -5.49 7.14
C GLY A 167 32.12 -4.72 6.37
N ILE A 168 30.99 -5.35 6.09
CA ILE A 168 29.85 -4.79 5.36
C ILE A 168 28.67 -4.56 6.33
N LEU A 169 28.05 -3.38 6.26
CA LEU A 169 26.96 -2.97 7.13
C LEU A 169 25.74 -3.92 7.08
N LEU A 170 25.48 -4.56 5.94
CA LEU A 170 24.41 -5.55 5.77
C LEU A 170 24.45 -6.67 6.81
N PHE A 171 25.63 -7.26 7.07
CA PHE A 171 25.76 -8.40 7.98
C PHE A 171 25.40 -8.03 9.42
N LYS A 172 25.66 -6.78 9.81
CA LYS A 172 25.19 -6.23 11.08
C LYS A 172 23.68 -6.00 11.03
N ARG A 173 23.20 -5.27 10.02
CA ARG A 173 21.82 -4.77 9.97
C ARG A 173 20.78 -5.86 9.86
N VAL A 174 21.06 -6.98 9.18
CA VAL A 174 20.12 -8.12 9.09
C VAL A 174 19.86 -8.79 10.45
N GLN A 175 20.75 -8.62 11.42
CA GLN A 175 20.59 -9.14 12.79
C GLN A 175 19.77 -8.21 13.69
N ASP A 176 19.56 -6.96 13.28
CA ASP A 176 18.76 -6.02 14.05
C ASP A 176 17.26 -6.28 13.88
N LEU A 177 16.53 -6.24 14.99
CA LEU A 177 15.09 -6.57 15.04
C LEU A 177 14.26 -5.68 14.11
N ASP A 178 14.60 -4.40 13.99
CA ASP A 178 13.89 -3.48 13.10
C ASP A 178 13.97 -3.99 11.65
N VAL A 179 15.15 -4.36 11.17
CA VAL A 179 15.34 -4.88 9.80
C VAL A 179 14.63 -6.22 9.60
N GLN A 180 14.66 -7.12 10.59
CA GLN A 180 13.95 -8.40 10.50
C GLN A 180 12.43 -8.22 10.35
N PHE A 181 11.82 -7.33 11.14
CA PHE A 181 10.41 -6.96 10.97
C PHE A 181 10.15 -6.30 9.60
N GLY A 182 11.08 -5.48 9.11
CA GLY A 182 11.02 -4.91 7.76
C GLY A 182 11.01 -6.00 6.66
N LEU A 183 11.88 -7.01 6.77
CA LEU A 183 11.94 -8.14 5.84
C LEU A 183 10.66 -8.99 5.91
N ALA A 184 10.14 -9.27 7.11
CA ALA A 184 8.88 -9.98 7.30
C ALA A 184 7.68 -9.24 6.69
N ALA A 185 7.66 -7.91 6.81
CA ALA A 185 6.65 -7.06 6.17
C ALA A 185 6.76 -7.12 4.64
N ILE A 186 7.95 -6.96 4.07
CA ILE A 186 8.17 -7.05 2.61
C ILE A 186 7.81 -8.43 2.06
N PHE A 187 8.22 -9.50 2.77
CA PHE A 187 7.87 -10.86 2.39
C PHE A 187 6.35 -11.06 2.36
N SER A 188 5.64 -10.63 3.40
CA SER A 188 4.17 -10.67 3.46
C SER A 188 3.52 -9.85 2.34
N ALA A 189 4.05 -8.67 2.03
CA ALA A 189 3.58 -7.81 0.94
C ALA A 189 3.77 -8.45 -0.45
N VAL A 190 4.89 -9.12 -0.69
CA VAL A 190 5.14 -9.87 -1.93
C VAL A 190 4.18 -11.05 -2.04
N LEU A 191 4.01 -11.83 -0.96
CA LEU A 191 3.06 -12.93 -0.93
C LEU A 191 1.63 -12.44 -1.26
N LEU A 192 1.18 -11.30 -0.72
CA LEU A 192 -0.14 -10.74 -1.03
C LEU A 192 -0.35 -10.46 -2.54
N VAL A 193 0.71 -10.06 -3.26
CA VAL A 193 0.64 -9.82 -4.71
C VAL A 193 0.68 -11.13 -5.51
N LEU A 194 1.49 -12.09 -5.06
CA LEU A 194 1.62 -13.41 -5.68
C LEU A 194 0.45 -14.34 -5.35
N PHE A 195 -0.31 -14.06 -4.29
CA PHE A 195 -1.42 -14.88 -3.84
C PHE A 195 -2.57 -14.84 -4.87
N VAL A 196 -2.58 -15.85 -5.75
CA VAL A 196 -3.48 -15.92 -6.90
C VAL A 196 -4.91 -16.24 -6.45
N ARG A 197 -5.87 -15.55 -7.06
CA ARG A 197 -7.30 -15.82 -6.82
C ARG A 197 -7.70 -17.21 -7.32
N PRO A 198 -8.63 -17.90 -6.64
CA PRO A 198 -9.17 -19.19 -7.08
C PRO A 198 -9.67 -19.22 -8.53
N ALA A 199 -10.27 -18.11 -9.00
CA ALA A 199 -10.80 -18.00 -10.36
C ALA A 199 -9.73 -17.77 -11.44
N SER A 200 -8.47 -17.51 -11.06
CA SER A 200 -7.34 -17.26 -11.95
C SER A 200 -6.30 -18.39 -11.92
N GLN A 201 -6.52 -19.43 -11.11
CA GLN A 201 -5.63 -20.58 -11.02
C GLN A 201 -5.74 -21.43 -12.30
N LYS A 202 -4.60 -21.68 -12.95
CA LYS A 202 -4.46 -22.62 -14.07
C LYS A 202 -3.33 -23.60 -13.73
N GLY A 203 -3.46 -24.86 -14.14
CA GLY A 203 -2.40 -25.87 -14.01
C GLY A 203 -2.19 -26.39 -12.57
N LEU A 204 -0.93 -26.61 -12.17
CA LEU A 204 -0.50 -27.31 -10.95
C LEU A 204 -1.13 -26.76 -9.64
N GLN A 205 -1.41 -25.46 -9.57
CA GLN A 205 -2.07 -24.84 -8.41
C GLN A 205 -3.53 -25.29 -8.22
N THR A 206 -4.24 -25.62 -9.30
CA THR A 206 -5.61 -26.14 -9.24
C THR A 206 -5.64 -27.56 -8.66
N TRP A 207 -4.54 -28.31 -8.83
CA TRP A 207 -4.36 -29.65 -8.28
C TRP A 207 -4.03 -29.63 -6.79
N LEU A 208 -3.17 -28.69 -6.35
CA LEU A 208 -2.79 -28.54 -4.93
C LEU A 208 -3.95 -28.06 -4.04
N VAL A 209 -4.89 -27.28 -4.57
CA VAL A 209 -6.03 -26.74 -3.81
C VAL A 209 -7.30 -27.49 -4.19
N GLN A 210 -7.52 -28.66 -3.61
CA GLN A 210 -8.77 -29.43 -3.79
C GLN A 210 -9.92 -28.78 -2.99
N GLY A 211 -11.16 -28.91 -3.46
CA GLY A 211 -12.35 -28.36 -2.80
C GLY A 211 -13.27 -27.55 -3.72
N THR A 212 -14.47 -27.25 -3.22
CA THR A 212 -15.51 -26.48 -3.91
C THR A 212 -15.09 -25.02 -4.16
N ILE A 213 -15.74 -24.35 -5.11
CA ILE A 213 -15.50 -22.92 -5.40
C ILE A 213 -15.71 -22.05 -4.14
N GLN A 214 -16.66 -22.41 -3.28
CA GLN A 214 -16.96 -21.67 -2.05
C GLN A 214 -15.85 -21.83 -1.00
N GLU A 215 -15.32 -23.04 -0.81
CA GLU A 215 -14.19 -23.31 0.09
C GLU A 215 -12.93 -22.57 -0.38
N ARG A 216 -12.62 -22.61 -1.68
CA ARG A 216 -11.48 -21.88 -2.23
C ARG A 216 -11.60 -20.37 -2.03
N ARG A 217 -12.81 -19.80 -2.15
CA ARG A 217 -13.07 -18.38 -1.85
C ARG A 217 -12.88 -18.06 -0.37
N LYS A 218 -13.33 -18.93 0.54
CA LYS A 218 -13.09 -18.79 1.99
C LYS A 218 -11.60 -18.82 2.32
N MET A 219 -10.88 -19.84 1.84
CA MET A 219 -9.43 -19.97 2.04
C MET A 219 -8.68 -18.76 1.50
N PHE A 220 -9.02 -18.28 0.31
CA PHE A 220 -8.44 -17.05 -0.24
C PHE A 220 -8.70 -15.86 0.67
N TYR A 221 -9.95 -15.66 1.11
CA TYR A 221 -10.29 -14.51 1.97
C TYR A 221 -9.51 -14.54 3.29
N PHE A 222 -9.61 -15.63 4.04
CA PHE A 222 -8.93 -15.75 5.34
C PHE A 222 -7.41 -15.74 5.20
N GLY A 223 -6.86 -16.45 4.21
CA GLY A 223 -5.42 -16.41 3.95
C GLY A 223 -4.91 -15.01 3.59
N HIS A 224 -5.66 -14.29 2.75
CA HIS A 224 -5.32 -12.91 2.38
C HIS A 224 -5.39 -11.97 3.59
N VAL A 225 -6.46 -12.03 4.39
CA VAL A 225 -6.60 -11.20 5.59
C VAL A 225 -5.53 -11.53 6.63
N SER A 226 -5.19 -12.80 6.85
CA SER A 226 -4.09 -13.20 7.74
C SER A 226 -2.75 -12.63 7.28
N LEU A 227 -2.45 -12.66 5.98
CA LEU A 227 -1.25 -12.03 5.43
C LEU A 227 -1.27 -10.50 5.60
N VAL A 228 -2.42 -9.84 5.49
CA VAL A 228 -2.57 -8.40 5.78
C VAL A 228 -2.30 -8.10 7.25
N ILE A 229 -2.80 -8.94 8.18
CA ILE A 229 -2.54 -8.79 9.62
C ILE A 229 -1.04 -8.95 9.90
N LEU A 230 -0.40 -9.98 9.35
CA LEU A 230 1.04 -10.20 9.48
C LEU A 230 1.85 -9.02 8.94
N LEU A 231 1.49 -8.50 7.76
CA LEU A 231 2.08 -7.29 7.19
C LEU A 231 1.95 -6.10 8.15
N CYS A 232 0.76 -5.85 8.70
CA CYS A 232 0.51 -4.71 9.59
C CYS A 232 1.27 -4.82 10.92
N VAL A 233 1.29 -6.01 11.52
CA VAL A 233 2.04 -6.26 12.77
C VAL A 233 3.54 -6.10 12.54
N ALA A 234 4.08 -6.69 11.47
CA ALA A 234 5.50 -6.55 11.13
C ALA A 234 5.86 -5.08 10.85
N ALA A 235 5.06 -4.35 10.07
CA ALA A 235 5.29 -2.93 9.80
C ALA A 235 5.17 -2.05 11.06
N TYR A 236 4.27 -2.37 11.99
CA TYR A 236 4.13 -1.67 13.28
C TYR A 236 5.39 -1.86 14.16
N SER A 237 5.93 -3.09 14.17
CA SER A 237 7.13 -3.45 14.94
C SER A 237 8.44 -3.03 14.27
N HIS A 238 8.42 -2.69 12.98
CA HIS A 238 9.59 -2.26 12.23
C HIS A 238 10.17 -0.94 12.76
N VAL A 239 9.38 0.14 12.75
CA VAL A 239 9.82 1.49 13.21
C VAL A 239 8.65 2.32 13.74
N LYS A 240 8.93 3.22 14.71
CA LYS A 240 7.90 4.09 15.33
C LYS A 240 7.09 4.90 14.32
N GLN A 241 7.73 5.38 13.26
CA GLN A 241 7.08 6.22 12.25
C GLN A 241 6.05 5.45 11.41
N ALA A 242 6.16 4.13 11.31
CA ALA A 242 5.19 3.29 10.61
C ALA A 242 3.92 3.03 11.44
N GLN A 243 4.03 3.07 12.78
CA GLN A 243 2.96 2.72 13.71
C GLN A 243 1.68 3.52 13.48
N LYS A 244 1.80 4.82 13.25
CA LYS A 244 0.66 5.71 12.93
C LYS A 244 -0.19 5.15 11.79
N TYR A 245 0.45 4.74 10.69
CA TYR A 245 -0.27 4.23 9.52
C TYR A 245 -0.89 2.86 9.77
N MET A 246 -0.26 2.01 10.59
CA MET A 246 -0.82 0.70 10.94
C MET A 246 -2.04 0.85 11.85
N LEU A 247 -2.00 1.78 12.81
CA LEU A 247 -3.15 2.11 13.65
C LEU A 247 -4.31 2.68 12.82
N GLN A 248 -4.02 3.60 11.90
CA GLN A 248 -5.02 4.10 10.95
C GLN A 248 -5.60 2.97 10.08
N THR A 249 -4.77 2.02 9.65
CA THR A 249 -5.20 0.86 8.85
C THR A 249 -6.10 -0.06 9.66
N LEU A 250 -5.80 -0.29 10.94
CA LEU A 250 -6.64 -1.04 11.87
C LEU A 250 -8.00 -0.36 12.04
N VAL A 251 -8.02 0.94 12.33
CA VAL A 251 -9.26 1.72 12.45
C VAL A 251 -10.06 1.67 11.16
N ALA A 252 -9.40 1.87 10.01
CA ALA A 252 -10.02 1.76 8.69
C ALA A 252 -10.62 0.37 8.42
N SER A 253 -9.95 -0.70 8.86
CA SER A 253 -10.44 -2.08 8.77
C SER A 253 -11.71 -2.29 9.58
N VAL A 254 -11.72 -1.83 10.84
CA VAL A 254 -12.89 -1.91 11.72
C VAL A 254 -14.06 -1.12 11.13
N LEU A 255 -13.81 0.12 10.69
CA LEU A 255 -14.83 0.95 10.03
C LEU A 255 -15.38 0.27 8.77
N ASN A 256 -14.50 -0.32 7.96
CA ASN A 256 -14.90 -1.04 6.75
C ASN A 256 -15.81 -2.21 7.11
N TRP A 257 -15.43 -3.02 8.09
CA TRP A 257 -16.21 -4.16 8.55
C TRP A 257 -17.58 -3.75 9.11
N VAL A 258 -17.63 -2.74 9.99
CA VAL A 258 -18.89 -2.21 10.56
C VAL A 258 -19.81 -1.67 9.47
N CYS A 259 -19.28 -0.89 8.53
CA CYS A 259 -20.05 -0.36 7.41
C CYS A 259 -20.67 -1.49 6.58
N CYS A 260 -19.87 -2.51 6.25
CA CYS A 260 -20.35 -3.65 5.46
C CYS A 260 -21.48 -4.38 6.20
N TRP A 261 -21.35 -4.58 7.50
CA TRP A 261 -22.38 -5.20 8.33
C TRP A 261 -23.67 -4.39 8.38
N ALA A 262 -23.58 -3.08 8.60
CA ALA A 262 -24.75 -2.19 8.72
C ALA A 262 -25.53 -2.02 7.39
N THR A 263 -24.85 -2.16 6.25
CA THR A 263 -25.48 -2.08 4.92
C THR A 263 -25.95 -3.44 4.39
N CYS A 264 -25.75 -4.53 5.13
CA CYS A 264 -26.33 -5.83 4.84
C CYS A 264 -27.74 -5.91 5.41
#